data_AF-A0A969M7Q3-F1
#
_entry.id   AF-A0A969M7Q3-F1
#
_cell.length_a   1.000
_cell.length_b   1.000
_cell.length_c   1.000
_cell.angle_alpha   90.00
_cell.angle_beta   90.00
_cell.angle_gamma   90.00
#
_symmetry.space_group_name_H-M   'P 1'
#
loop_
_entity.id
_entity.type
_entity.pdbx_description
1 polymer ?
#
loop_
_entity_poly.entity_id
_entity_poly.type
_entity_poly.pdbx_seq_one_letter_code
_entity_poly.pdbx_strand_id
1 'polypeptide(L)'
;MIKLDDPTDRPSSSGAADIDRSVASGRTMDEIAHVVAPAAAVTAATRDPPRRPPPLRRTSLRAPRSAFIRPQLCVEAKRPPKGSAWVHDLKLDGYRLQVRIADGVATVWTRQGLDW
;
A
#
# COMPACT_ATOMS: atom_id res chain seq x y z
N MET A 1 8.37 -1.86 -19.00
CA MET A 1 7.55 -1.39 -17.87
C MET A 1 6.22 -1.02 -18.46
N ILE A 2 5.16 -1.75 -18.13
CA ILE A 2 3.86 -1.58 -18.78
C ILE A 2 3.12 -0.50 -18.00
N LYS A 3 2.78 0.58 -18.68
CA LYS A 3 1.99 1.67 -18.12
C LYS A 3 0.55 1.45 -18.57
N LEU A 4 -0.42 1.74 -17.71
CA LEU A 4 -1.81 1.84 -18.13
C LEU A 4 -1.83 2.94 -19.22
N ASP A 5 -2.34 2.63 -20.40
CA ASP A 5 -2.31 3.43 -21.64
C ASP A 5 -1.11 3.23 -22.59
N ASP A 6 -0.28 2.18 -22.43
CA ASP A 6 0.70 1.80 -23.46
C ASP A 6 -0.01 1.22 -24.70
N PRO A 7 0.14 1.79 -25.91
CA PRO A 7 -0.52 1.30 -27.13
C PRO A 7 -0.06 -0.11 -27.56
N THR A 8 0.99 -0.65 -26.94
CA THR A 8 1.46 -2.02 -27.17
C THR A 8 0.87 -3.05 -26.21
N ASP A 9 0.06 -2.63 -25.24
CA ASP A 9 -0.63 -3.53 -24.32
C ASP A 9 -1.74 -4.29 -25.05
N ARG A 10 -1.61 -5.63 -25.11
CA ARG A 10 -2.67 -6.50 -25.65
C ARG A 10 -3.47 -7.01 -24.47
N PRO A 11 -4.81 -6.86 -24.46
CA PRO A 11 -5.62 -7.32 -23.35
C PRO A 11 -5.49 -8.85 -23.24
N SER A 12 -4.81 -9.31 -22.20
CA SER A 12 -4.89 -10.71 -21.80
C SER A 12 -6.24 -10.93 -21.09
N SER A 13 -6.92 -12.02 -21.39
CA SER A 13 -8.32 -12.28 -21.00
C SER A 13 -8.54 -12.59 -19.51
N SER A 14 -7.62 -12.22 -18.62
CA SER A 14 -7.80 -12.42 -17.18
C SER A 14 -7.16 -11.29 -16.37
N GLY A 15 -7.98 -10.39 -15.82
CA GLY A 15 -7.66 -9.72 -14.55
C GLY A 15 -7.80 -8.20 -14.47
N ALA A 16 -7.87 -7.45 -15.59
CA ALA A 16 -7.75 -5.99 -15.52
C ALA A 16 -8.93 -5.26 -14.84
N ALA A 17 -10.13 -5.83 -14.79
CA ALA A 17 -11.30 -5.17 -14.20
C ALA A 17 -11.38 -5.31 -12.67
N ASP A 18 -10.65 -6.25 -12.06
CA ASP A 18 -10.75 -6.58 -10.63
C ASP A 18 -9.67 -5.89 -9.77
N ILE A 19 -8.66 -5.28 -10.41
CA ILE A 19 -7.50 -4.66 -9.72
C ILE A 19 -7.74 -3.22 -9.25
N ASP A 20 -8.75 -2.53 -9.78
CA ASP A 20 -9.05 -1.14 -9.41
C ASP A 20 -9.86 -1.06 -8.10
N ARG A 21 -10.35 -2.18 -7.57
CA ARG A 21 -11.12 -2.21 -6.33
C ARG A 21 -10.23 -2.43 -5.11
N SER A 22 -10.31 -1.50 -4.16
CA SER A 22 -9.67 -1.65 -2.86
C SER A 22 -10.25 -2.84 -2.09
N VAL A 23 -9.41 -3.75 -1.63
CA VAL A 23 -9.81 -4.86 -0.75
C VAL A 23 -10.42 -4.37 0.57
N ALA A 24 -10.00 -3.20 1.04
CA ALA A 24 -10.44 -2.66 2.33
C ALA A 24 -11.85 -2.04 2.26
N SER A 25 -12.24 -1.45 1.13
CA SER A 25 -13.49 -0.69 1.01
C SER A 25 -14.41 -1.16 -0.12
N GLY A 26 -13.93 -2.02 -1.01
CA GLY A 26 -14.60 -2.42 -2.25
C GLY A 26 -14.72 -1.31 -3.30
N ARG A 27 -14.23 -0.09 -3.00
CA ARG A 27 -14.34 1.10 -3.86
C ARG A 27 -13.25 1.13 -4.92
N THR A 28 -13.55 1.77 -6.05
CA THR A 28 -12.56 2.06 -7.10
C THR A 28 -11.61 3.19 -6.67
N MET A 29 -10.47 3.36 -7.34
CA MET A 29 -9.57 4.49 -7.07
C MET A 29 -10.22 5.85 -7.36
N ASP A 30 -11.02 5.94 -8.43
CA ASP A 30 -11.76 7.16 -8.76
C ASP A 30 -12.81 7.49 -7.69
N GLU A 31 -13.54 6.48 -7.18
CA GLU A 31 -14.48 6.67 -6.08
C GLU A 31 -13.76 7.16 -4.81
N ILE A 32 -12.56 6.65 -4.52
CA ILE A 32 -11.74 7.12 -3.40
C ILE A 32 -11.28 8.56 -3.60
N ALA A 33 -10.84 8.92 -4.81
CA ALA A 33 -10.35 10.26 -5.13
C ALA A 33 -11.44 11.35 -5.02
N HIS A 34 -12.68 10.99 -5.36
CA HIS A 34 -13.83 11.91 -5.30
C HIS A 34 -14.58 11.90 -3.96
N VAL A 35 -14.21 10.99 -3.05
CA VAL A 35 -14.62 11.09 -1.65
C VAL A 35 -13.79 12.21 -1.01
N VAL A 36 -14.40 13.39 -0.86
CA VAL A 36 -13.96 14.38 0.13
C VAL A 36 -14.31 13.83 1.51
N ALA A 37 -13.61 12.79 1.94
CA ALA A 37 -13.67 12.37 3.33
C ALA A 37 -12.98 13.48 4.14
N PRO A 38 -13.66 14.13 5.11
CA PRO A 38 -12.89 14.77 6.15
C PRO A 38 -11.98 13.68 6.73
N ALA A 39 -10.74 14.03 7.11
CA ALA A 39 -9.75 13.11 7.68
C ALA A 39 -10.27 12.31 8.90
N ALA A 40 -11.48 12.59 9.39
CA ALA A 40 -12.22 11.90 10.42
C ALA A 40 -13.15 10.76 9.93
N ALA A 41 -13.36 10.50 8.64
CA ALA A 41 -14.36 9.52 8.18
C ALA A 41 -13.88 8.05 8.16
N VAL A 42 -12.65 7.77 8.59
CA VAL A 42 -12.27 6.44 9.12
C VAL A 42 -12.54 6.44 10.63
N THR A 43 -13.75 6.80 11.04
CA THR A 43 -14.19 6.63 12.42
C THR A 43 -15.32 5.62 12.48
N ALA A 44 -15.05 4.57 13.25
CA ALA A 44 -16.03 3.73 13.94
C ALA A 44 -17.15 3.11 13.09
N ALA A 45 -16.87 1.96 12.48
CA ALA A 45 -17.86 0.89 12.55
C ALA A 45 -18.03 0.56 14.04
N THR A 46 -19.25 0.70 14.58
CA THR A 46 -19.61 0.42 15.97
C THR A 46 -19.36 -1.06 16.28
N ARG A 47 -18.12 -1.40 16.65
CA ARG A 47 -17.82 -2.66 17.31
C ARG A 47 -18.12 -2.50 18.79
N ASP A 48 -18.87 -3.45 19.31
CA ASP A 48 -19.02 -3.71 20.74
C ASP A 48 -17.64 -3.59 21.43
N PRO A 49 -17.50 -2.82 22.53
CA PRO A 49 -16.19 -2.58 23.10
C PRO A 49 -15.58 -3.92 23.54
N PRO A 50 -14.35 -4.26 23.09
CA PRO A 50 -13.71 -5.49 23.54
C PRO A 50 -13.51 -5.40 25.06
N ARG A 51 -14.05 -6.38 25.79
CA ARG A 51 -13.82 -6.56 27.23
C ARG A 51 -12.31 -6.53 27.47
N ARG A 52 -11.81 -5.46 28.10
CA ARG A 52 -10.37 -5.25 28.31
C ARG A 52 -9.84 -6.39 29.18
N PRO A 53 -8.95 -7.27 28.67
CA PRO A 53 -8.31 -8.24 29.53
C PRO A 53 -7.46 -7.50 30.58
N PRO A 54 -7.26 -8.07 31.79
CA PRO A 54 -6.39 -7.48 32.80
C PRO A 54 -5.00 -7.21 32.20
N PRO A 55 -4.29 -6.17 32.64
CA PRO A 55 -3.01 -5.80 32.05
C PRO A 55 -2.03 -6.96 32.24
N LEU A 56 -1.70 -7.64 31.14
CA LEU A 56 -0.59 -8.58 31.11
C LEU A 56 0.68 -7.77 31.43
N ARG A 57 1.41 -8.16 32.48
CA ARG A 57 2.71 -7.57 32.81
C ARG A 57 3.61 -7.75 31.58
N ARG A 58 3.85 -6.66 30.86
CA ARG A 58 4.60 -6.67 29.61
C ARG A 58 6.09 -6.82 29.92
N THR A 59 6.55 -8.06 30.02
CA THR A 59 7.98 -8.41 30.08
C THR A 59 8.58 -8.67 28.70
N SER A 60 7.87 -8.33 27.62
CA SER A 60 8.46 -8.40 26.28
C SER A 60 9.53 -7.32 26.14
N LEU A 61 10.79 -7.75 26.05
CA LEU A 61 11.85 -6.92 25.46
C LEU A 61 11.29 -6.38 24.15
N ARG A 62 11.11 -5.06 24.10
CA ARG A 62 10.51 -4.41 22.94
C ARG A 62 11.50 -4.58 21.80
N ALA A 63 11.16 -5.40 20.81
CA ALA A 63 11.99 -5.53 19.62
C ALA A 63 12.25 -4.12 19.06
N PRO A 64 13.49 -3.80 18.66
CA PRO A 64 13.80 -2.49 18.11
C PRO A 64 12.88 -2.20 16.93
N ARG A 65 12.34 -0.99 16.88
CA ARG A 65 11.47 -0.57 15.79
C ARG A 65 12.25 -0.62 14.49
N SER A 66 11.62 -1.14 13.43
CA SER A 66 12.20 -1.07 12.09
C SER A 66 12.45 0.39 11.72
N ALA A 67 13.70 0.69 11.38
CA ALA A 67 14.07 1.98 10.82
C ALA A 67 13.58 2.11 9.37
N PHE A 68 13.73 3.30 8.81
CA PHE A 68 13.53 3.53 7.38
C PHE A 68 14.44 2.60 6.55
N ILE A 69 13.90 2.01 5.49
CA ILE A 69 14.62 1.14 4.56
C ILE A 69 14.51 1.79 3.18
N ARG A 70 15.64 2.19 2.60
CA ARG A 70 15.63 2.84 1.27
C ARG A 70 14.92 1.95 0.25
N PRO A 71 13.89 2.46 -0.46
CA PRO A 71 13.24 1.71 -1.53
C PRO A 71 14.25 1.31 -2.62
N GLN A 72 14.13 0.10 -3.15
CA GLN A 72 14.91 -0.32 -4.30
C GLN A 72 14.57 0.50 -5.54
N LEU A 73 15.60 0.90 -6.29
CA LEU A 73 15.45 1.58 -7.57
C LEU A 73 15.31 0.55 -8.69
N CYS A 74 14.47 0.88 -9.68
CA CYS A 74 14.34 0.08 -10.88
C CYS A 74 15.52 0.34 -11.80
N VAL A 75 16.07 -0.71 -12.41
CA VAL A 75 17.01 -0.59 -13.52
C VAL A 75 16.21 -0.45 -14.81
N GLU A 76 16.59 0.51 -15.64
CA GLU A 76 15.95 0.71 -16.94
C GLU A 76 16.28 -0.43 -17.90
N ALA A 77 15.28 -0.93 -18.62
CA ALA A 77 15.43 -2.01 -19.58
C ALA A 77 14.59 -1.75 -20.83
N LYS A 78 15.16 -2.04 -22.01
CA LYS A 78 14.50 -1.82 -23.31
C LYS A 78 13.27 -2.69 -23.53
N ARG A 79 13.20 -3.87 -22.90
CA ARG A 79 12.08 -4.81 -23.02
C ARG A 79 11.80 -5.45 -21.66
N PRO A 80 10.52 -5.80 -21.37
CA PRO A 80 10.20 -6.57 -20.18
C PRO A 80 10.96 -7.91 -20.18
N PRO A 81 11.55 -8.31 -19.04
CA PRO A 81 12.17 -9.61 -18.91
C PRO A 81 11.12 -10.72 -19.03
N LYS A 82 11.53 -11.91 -19.48
CA LYS A 82 10.66 -13.07 -19.70
C LYS A 82 11.01 -14.21 -18.74
N GLY A 83 10.08 -15.12 -18.54
CA GLY A 83 10.27 -16.35 -17.77
C GLY A 83 9.50 -16.36 -16.46
N SER A 84 9.31 -17.54 -15.88
CA SER A 84 8.47 -17.76 -14.69
C SER A 84 9.02 -17.14 -13.41
N ALA A 85 10.30 -16.74 -13.39
CA ALA A 85 10.91 -16.04 -12.25
C ALA A 85 10.52 -14.54 -12.19
N TRP A 86 9.79 -14.03 -13.19
CA TRP A 86 9.40 -12.62 -13.26
C TRP A 86 7.91 -12.45 -12.98
N VAL A 87 7.61 -11.54 -12.06
CA VAL A 87 6.27 -11.01 -11.83
C VAL A 87 6.23 -9.60 -12.43
N HIS A 88 5.15 -9.29 -13.14
CA HIS A 88 4.92 -7.98 -13.71
C HIS A 88 3.78 -7.30 -12.96
N ASP A 89 4.02 -6.05 -12.57
CA ASP A 89 3.04 -5.21 -11.87
C ASP A 89 2.85 -3.91 -12.65
N LEU A 90 1.70 -3.27 -12.46
CA LEU A 90 1.35 -2.02 -13.13
C LEU A 90 2.20 -0.88 -12.59
N LYS A 91 2.72 -0.04 -13.47
CA LYS A 91 3.35 1.19 -13.01
C LYS A 91 2.31 2.23 -12.61
N LEU A 92 2.26 2.54 -11.31
CA LEU A 92 1.61 3.74 -10.78
C LEU A 92 2.56 4.94 -10.77
N ASP A 93 2.20 6.02 -11.45
CA ASP A 93 2.95 7.28 -11.48
C ASP A 93 2.50 8.23 -10.38
N GLY A 94 3.03 7.98 -9.17
CA GLY A 94 2.85 8.84 -8.00
C GLY A 94 4.10 8.86 -7.12
N TYR A 95 3.94 9.30 -5.87
CA TYR A 95 5.03 9.34 -4.89
C TYR A 95 5.29 7.95 -4.29
N ARG A 96 6.56 7.61 -4.07
CA ARG A 96 6.95 6.40 -3.34
C ARG A 96 6.90 6.65 -1.84
N LEU A 97 6.26 5.72 -1.13
CA LEU A 97 6.05 5.78 0.31
C LEU A 97 6.52 4.50 1.01
N GLN A 98 7.09 4.65 2.20
CA GLN A 98 7.25 3.56 3.17
C GLN A 98 6.38 3.86 4.39
N VAL A 99 5.45 2.96 4.69
CA VAL A 99 4.55 3.09 5.84
C VAL A 99 4.95 2.08 6.90
N ARG A 100 5.09 2.54 8.15
CA ARG A 100 5.29 1.69 9.32
C ARG A 100 4.14 1.90 10.29
N ILE A 101 3.48 0.81 10.71
CA ILE A 101 2.50 0.83 11.79
C ILE A 101 3.13 0.17 13.02
N ALA A 102 3.31 0.91 14.11
CA ALA A 102 3.85 0.39 15.36
C ALA A 102 3.13 1.02 16.56
N ASP A 103 2.63 0.17 17.47
CA ASP A 103 1.91 0.60 18.68
C ASP A 103 0.72 1.53 18.38
N GLY A 104 0.00 1.23 17.29
CA GLY A 104 -1.15 2.04 16.86
C GLY A 104 -0.78 3.36 16.17
N VAL A 105 0.50 3.63 15.96
CA VAL A 105 0.98 4.84 15.28
C VAL A 105 1.47 4.49 13.88
N ALA A 106 0.91 5.16 12.88
CA ALA A 106 1.42 5.15 11.51
C ALA A 106 2.52 6.21 11.37
N THR A 107 3.64 5.83 10.78
CA THR A 107 4.71 6.75 10.35
C THR A 107 4.89 6.56 8.85
N VAL A 108 4.98 7.66 8.12
CA VAL A 108 5.02 7.67 6.66
C VAL A 108 6.30 8.37 6.21
N TRP A 109 7.13 7.66 5.44
CA TRP A 109 8.37 8.20 4.91
C TRP A 109 8.32 8.32 3.39
N THR A 110 8.82 9.45 2.89
CA THR A 110 9.13 9.62 1.47
C THR A 110 10.26 8.70 1.02
N ARG A 111 10.54 8.66 -0.30
CA ARG A 111 11.69 7.95 -0.88
C ARG A 111 13.03 8.31 -0.23
N GLN A 112 13.18 9.52 0.32
CA GLN A 112 14.41 9.99 0.95
C GLN A 112 14.42 9.81 2.48
N GLY A 113 13.38 9.23 3.07
CA GLY A 113 13.27 9.05 4.52
C GLY A 113 12.78 10.28 5.28
N LEU A 114 12.27 11.29 4.58
CA LEU A 114 11.61 12.44 5.20
C LEU A 114 10.23 12.04 5.68
N ASP A 115 9.81 12.57 6.83
CA ASP A 115 8.44 12.47 7.34
C ASP A 115 7.49 13.23 6.39
N TRP A 116 6.36 12.61 6.04
CA TRP A 116 5.34 13.19 5.15
C TRP A 116 4.01 13.31 5.89
#